data_AF-A0A847VMV7-F1
#
_entry.id   AF-A0A847VMV7-F1
#
_cell.length_a   1.000
_cell.length_b   1.000
_cell.length_c   1.000
_cell.angle_alpha   90.00
_cell.angle_beta   90.00
_cell.angle_gamma   90.00
#
_symmetry.space_group_name_H-M   'P 1'
#
loop_
_entity.id
_entity.type
_entity.pdbx_description
1 polymer ?
#
loop_
_entity_poly.entity_id
_entity_poly.type
_entity_poly.pdbx_seq_one_letter_code
_entity_poly.pdbx_strand_id
1 'polypeptide(L)'
;MKPAGASAAPADDAGWVSLYERPDKIYPRSVSGRFTRLRWATVWLTQAVFYGVPWLRWNGRQAVLFDLDTPRFFVFGLVLQPHDLVFLAALLVIAAMTLFFFTAVAGRLWCGYACPQTVYTEIFLWIERHTEGDRSARIRLDAAPWSPDKLLRKGGKHLLWMLLSLYTGFTFVGYFIAIRELAGQAAALALTPW
;
A
#
# COMPACT_ATOMS: atom_id res chain seq x y z
N MET A 1 -37.90 -0.29 -15.71
CA MET A 1 -38.63 -1.44 -15.14
C MET A 1 -37.73 -2.07 -14.07
N LYS A 2 -38.01 -1.77 -12.81
CA LYS A 2 -37.21 -2.11 -11.61
C LYS A 2 -37.93 -3.28 -10.92
N PRO A 3 -37.31 -4.44 -10.62
CA PRO A 3 -38.00 -5.43 -9.82
C PRO A 3 -37.99 -4.94 -8.36
N ALA A 4 -39.19 -4.78 -7.82
CA ALA A 4 -39.44 -4.54 -6.41
C ALA A 4 -39.10 -5.81 -5.62
N GLY A 5 -38.15 -5.70 -4.68
CA GLY A 5 -37.91 -6.70 -3.64
C GLY A 5 -38.60 -6.23 -2.36
N ALA A 6 -39.46 -7.09 -1.81
CA ALA A 6 -40.50 -6.78 -0.85
C ALA A 6 -40.00 -6.16 0.47
N SER A 7 -40.67 -5.07 0.86
CA SER A 7 -40.71 -4.54 2.21
C SER A 7 -41.75 -5.32 3.01
N ALA A 8 -41.33 -5.92 4.11
CA ALA A 8 -42.21 -6.33 5.20
C ALA A 8 -41.46 -6.06 6.52
N ALA A 9 -41.68 -4.87 7.08
CA ALA A 9 -41.33 -4.56 8.46
C ALA A 9 -42.57 -4.82 9.32
N PRO A 10 -42.48 -5.59 10.43
CA PRO A 10 -43.49 -5.48 11.47
C PRO A 10 -43.22 -4.22 12.29
N ALA A 11 -44.28 -3.46 12.54
CA ALA A 11 -44.28 -2.39 13.53
C ALA A 11 -44.24 -2.99 14.93
N ASP A 12 -43.38 -2.46 15.81
CA ASP A 12 -43.73 -2.13 17.19
C ASP A 12 -42.60 -1.33 17.88
N ASP A 13 -43.07 -0.34 18.64
CA ASP A 13 -42.50 0.27 19.85
C ASP A 13 -41.25 1.17 19.77
N ALA A 14 -41.31 2.25 20.55
CA ALA A 14 -40.35 3.35 20.61
C ALA A 14 -38.87 2.90 20.58
N GLY A 15 -38.19 3.08 19.44
CA GLY A 15 -36.80 2.64 19.32
C GLY A 15 -36.16 3.08 18.01
N TRP A 16 -35.12 3.93 18.15
CA TRP A 16 -34.02 4.17 17.21
C TRP A 16 -34.30 3.97 15.70
N VAL A 17 -34.59 5.06 14.99
CA VAL A 17 -34.49 5.09 13.53
C VAL A 17 -33.02 4.96 13.15
N SER A 18 -32.63 3.84 12.56
CA SER A 18 -31.28 3.67 12.00
C SER A 18 -31.09 4.64 10.83
N LEU A 19 -30.43 5.77 11.10
CA LEU A 19 -30.00 6.75 10.08
C LEU A 19 -28.81 6.24 9.24
N TYR A 20 -28.33 5.03 9.51
CA TYR A 20 -27.20 4.44 8.81
C TYR A 20 -27.62 3.83 7.47
N GLU A 21 -27.38 4.59 6.39
CA GLU A 21 -27.40 4.07 5.03
C GLU A 21 -26.11 3.30 4.77
N ARG A 22 -26.22 2.01 4.42
CA ARG A 22 -25.04 1.22 4.03
C ARG A 22 -24.53 1.73 2.69
N PRO A 23 -23.29 2.24 2.60
CA PRO A 23 -22.76 2.70 1.33
C PRO A 23 -22.65 1.53 0.34
N ASP A 24 -23.20 1.73 -0.85
CA ASP A 24 -23.04 0.80 -1.95
C ASP A 24 -21.56 0.58 -2.27
N LYS A 25 -21.20 -0.67 -2.58
CA LYS A 25 -19.84 -0.99 -2.99
C LYS A 25 -19.48 -0.25 -4.28
N ILE A 26 -18.44 0.58 -4.23
CA ILE A 26 -17.96 1.35 -5.37
C ILE A 26 -17.05 0.47 -6.23
N TYR A 27 -17.38 0.32 -7.52
CA TYR A 27 -16.56 -0.38 -8.51
C TYR A 27 -15.86 0.64 -9.42
N PRO A 28 -14.59 1.00 -9.16
CA PRO A 28 -13.87 1.97 -9.97
C PRO A 28 -13.62 1.43 -11.38
N ARG A 29 -13.83 2.29 -12.39
CA ARG A 29 -13.53 1.98 -13.80
C ARG A 29 -12.05 2.21 -14.08
N SER A 30 -11.43 1.32 -14.85
CA SER A 30 -10.09 1.53 -15.39
C SER A 30 -10.13 2.60 -16.48
N VAL A 31 -9.12 3.47 -16.51
CA VAL A 31 -8.93 4.48 -17.55
C VAL A 31 -7.56 4.29 -18.19
N SER A 32 -7.51 4.21 -19.52
CA SER A 32 -6.28 4.10 -20.29
C SER A 32 -5.84 5.47 -20.81
N GLY A 33 -4.54 5.72 -20.84
CA GLY A 33 -3.99 6.99 -21.32
C GLY A 33 -2.53 7.22 -20.95
N ARG A 34 -1.95 8.31 -21.47
CA ARG A 34 -0.56 8.70 -21.20
C ARG A 34 -0.30 8.91 -19.70
N PHE A 35 -1.23 9.59 -19.01
CA PHE A 35 -1.13 9.86 -17.58
C PHE A 35 -1.25 8.59 -16.71
N THR A 36 -2.08 7.63 -17.11
CA THR A 36 -2.13 6.32 -16.44
C THR A 36 -0.80 5.56 -16.57
N ARG A 37 -0.18 5.58 -17.76
CA ARG A 37 1.14 4.97 -17.96
C ARG A 37 2.23 5.65 -17.12
N LEU A 38 2.20 6.98 -17.03
CA LEU A 38 3.12 7.73 -16.17
C LEU A 38 2.93 7.38 -14.68
N ARG A 39 1.67 7.26 -14.21
CA ARG A 39 1.38 6.80 -12.85
C ARG A 39 1.96 5.43 -12.58
N TRP A 40 1.77 4.49 -13.50
CA TRP A 40 2.36 3.16 -13.36
C TRP A 40 3.88 3.19 -13.37
N ALA A 41 4.51 4.03 -14.20
CA ALA A 41 5.96 4.22 -14.15
C ALA A 41 6.43 4.74 -12.79
N THR A 42 5.70 5.69 -12.18
CA THR A 42 5.99 6.17 -10.82
C THR A 42 5.79 5.08 -9.77
N VAL A 43 4.70 4.31 -9.84
CA VAL A 43 4.44 3.15 -8.97
C VAL A 43 5.62 2.18 -9.03
N TRP A 44 6.01 1.75 -10.22
CA TRP A 44 7.15 0.84 -10.41
C TRP A 44 8.46 1.43 -9.87
N LEU A 45 8.74 2.71 -10.15
CA LEU A 45 9.94 3.38 -9.67
C LEU A 45 9.98 3.44 -8.13
N THR A 46 8.90 3.92 -7.49
CA THR A 46 8.81 3.99 -6.03
C THR A 46 8.94 2.61 -5.40
N GLN A 47 8.36 1.59 -6.04
CA GLN A 47 8.36 0.25 -5.52
C GLN A 47 9.72 -0.44 -5.68
N ALA A 48 10.39 -0.21 -6.80
CA ALA A 48 11.74 -0.68 -7.05
C ALA A 48 12.75 -0.06 -6.08
N VAL A 49 12.62 1.25 -5.79
CA VAL A 49 13.46 1.91 -4.78
C VAL A 49 13.14 1.35 -3.40
N PHE A 50 11.87 1.27 -3.01
CA PHE A 50 11.47 0.80 -1.68
C PHE A 50 11.91 -0.65 -1.42
N TYR A 51 11.73 -1.56 -2.38
CA TYR A 51 12.15 -2.95 -2.25
C TYR A 51 13.64 -3.16 -2.48
N GLY A 52 14.30 -2.34 -3.31
CA GLY A 52 15.69 -2.54 -3.69
C GLY A 52 16.71 -1.96 -2.69
N VAL A 53 16.41 -0.80 -2.11
CA VAL A 53 17.32 -0.10 -1.19
C VAL A 53 17.81 -0.95 -0.01
N PRO A 54 16.97 -1.72 0.73
CA PRO A 54 17.46 -2.49 1.86
C PRO A 54 18.39 -3.64 1.46
N TRP A 55 18.32 -4.12 0.21
CA TRP A 55 19.22 -5.18 -0.28
C TRP A 55 20.58 -4.65 -0.75
N LEU A 56 20.67 -3.35 -1.01
CA LEU A 56 21.90 -2.73 -1.48
C LEU A 56 22.95 -2.74 -0.37
N ARG A 57 24.15 -3.22 -0.69
CA ARG A 57 25.30 -3.15 0.21
C ARG A 57 26.17 -1.96 -0.15
N TRP A 58 26.62 -1.24 0.86
CA TRP A 58 27.52 -0.11 0.73
C TRP A 58 28.64 -0.28 1.77
N ASN A 59 29.90 -0.32 1.33
CA ASN A 59 31.07 -0.50 2.20
C ASN A 59 30.96 -1.67 3.20
N GLY A 60 30.46 -2.83 2.75
CA GLY A 60 30.35 -4.03 3.59
C GLY A 60 29.14 -4.08 4.54
N ARG A 61 28.32 -3.03 4.62
CA ARG A 61 27.07 -2.99 5.41
C ARG A 61 25.84 -2.72 4.53
N GLN A 62 24.64 -2.81 5.10
CA GLN A 62 23.41 -2.42 4.40
C GLN A 62 23.43 -0.90 4.11
N ALA A 63 22.99 -0.51 2.92
CA ALA A 63 23.08 0.88 2.45
C ALA A 63 22.19 1.82 3.28
N VAL A 64 20.95 1.43 3.57
CA VAL A 64 20.07 2.18 4.47
C VAL A 64 19.64 1.26 5.60
N LEU A 65 20.07 1.58 6.82
CA LEU A 65 19.73 0.86 8.03
C LEU A 65 19.51 1.86 9.16
N PHE A 66 18.35 1.79 9.79
CA PHE A 66 17.96 2.61 10.92
C PHE A 66 18.04 1.76 12.19
N ASP A 67 19.22 1.76 12.81
CA ASP A 67 19.48 0.99 14.03
C ASP A 67 18.83 1.71 15.23
N LEU A 68 17.92 1.00 15.91
CA LEU A 68 17.19 1.50 17.07
C LEU A 68 17.93 1.19 18.39
N ASP A 69 18.74 0.13 18.43
CA ASP A 69 19.47 -0.32 19.63
C ASP A 69 20.62 0.62 19.92
N THR A 70 21.36 0.96 18.87
CA THR A 70 22.31 2.06 18.90
C THR A 70 21.79 3.14 17.98
N PRO A 71 21.18 4.23 18.48
CA PRO A 71 20.48 5.23 17.66
C PRO A 71 21.44 5.91 16.66
N ARG A 72 21.67 5.21 15.56
CA ARG A 72 22.64 5.48 14.50
C ARG A 72 21.92 5.16 13.21
N PHE A 73 21.77 6.18 12.39
CA PHE A 73 21.13 6.03 11.09
C PHE A 73 22.20 5.94 10.02
N PHE A 74 22.30 4.78 9.38
CA PHE A 74 23.20 4.53 8.28
C PHE A 74 22.48 4.88 6.98
N VAL A 75 22.97 5.91 6.27
CA VAL A 75 22.44 6.33 4.96
C VAL A 75 23.59 6.39 3.97
N PHE A 76 23.78 5.30 3.23
CA PHE A 76 24.91 5.02 2.35
C PHE A 76 26.26 5.16 3.07
N GLY A 77 27.05 6.18 2.70
CA GLY A 77 28.31 6.52 3.35
C GLY A 77 28.16 7.37 4.61
N LEU A 78 27.00 7.98 4.83
CA LEU A 78 26.75 8.83 5.99
C LEU A 78 26.38 7.98 7.20
N VAL A 79 27.02 8.27 8.33
CA VAL A 79 26.67 7.72 9.64
C VAL A 79 26.15 8.88 10.46
N LEU A 80 24.83 8.96 10.62
CA LEU A 80 24.20 10.01 11.40
C LEU A 80 24.10 9.54 12.85
N GLN A 81 24.79 10.24 13.73
CA GLN A 81 24.67 10.04 15.17
C GLN A 81 23.59 10.98 15.74
N PRO A 82 23.16 10.81 17.00
CA PRO A 82 22.11 11.65 17.59
C PRO A 82 22.44 13.15 17.57
N HIS A 83 23.72 13.53 17.58
CA HIS A 83 24.14 14.93 17.48
C HIS A 83 24.05 15.49 16.04
N ASP A 84 24.09 14.63 15.02
CA ASP A 84 23.98 14.99 13.60
C ASP A 84 22.52 15.10 13.14
N LEU A 85 21.55 14.91 14.04
CA LEU A 85 20.11 15.02 13.75
C LEU A 85 19.72 16.39 13.18
N VAL A 86 20.52 17.44 13.42
CA VAL A 86 20.33 18.76 12.79
C VAL A 86 20.39 18.67 11.26
N PHE A 87 21.31 17.88 10.70
CA PHE A 87 21.42 17.70 9.25
C PHE A 87 20.22 16.94 8.69
N LEU A 88 19.75 15.92 9.43
CA LEU A 88 18.54 15.19 9.07
C LEU A 88 17.30 16.10 9.12
N ALA A 89 17.16 16.90 10.17
CA ALA A 89 16.06 17.87 10.29
C ALA A 89 16.08 18.89 9.15
N ALA A 90 17.24 19.44 8.81
CA ALA A 90 17.39 20.35 7.68
C ALA A 90 16.99 19.68 6.34
N LEU A 91 17.40 18.42 6.12
CA LEU A 91 16.99 17.65 4.96
C LEU A 91 15.47 17.44 4.90
N LEU A 92 14.83 17.12 6.04
CA LEU A 92 13.38 16.96 6.13
C LEU A 92 12.65 18.27 5.86
N VAL A 93 13.17 19.41 6.33
CA VAL A 93 12.62 20.74 6.02
C VAL A 93 12.71 21.01 4.53
N ILE A 94 13.87 20.77 3.90
CA ILE A 94 14.05 20.95 2.45
C ILE A 94 13.08 20.04 1.68
N ALA A 95 12.93 18.78 2.08
CA ALA A 95 12.00 17.85 1.47
C ALA A 95 10.54 18.32 1.59
N ALA A 96 10.14 18.82 2.77
CA ALA A 96 8.81 19.37 3.01
C ALA A 96 8.57 20.63 2.16
N MET A 97 9.51 21.57 2.13
CA MET A 97 9.43 22.77 1.28
C MET A 97 9.34 22.41 -0.20
N THR A 98 10.13 21.42 -0.64
CA THR A 98 10.09 20.90 -2.02
C THR A 98 8.72 20.31 -2.35
N LEU A 99 8.16 19.51 -1.43
CA LEU A 99 6.82 18.94 -1.58
C LEU A 99 5.74 20.03 -1.70
N PHE A 100 5.78 21.05 -0.83
CA PHE A 100 4.86 22.18 -0.89
C PHE A 100 5.03 22.99 -2.18
N PHE A 101 6.26 23.23 -2.62
CA PHE A 101 6.56 23.92 -3.86
C PHE A 101 5.96 23.19 -5.07
N PHE A 102 6.20 21.88 -5.22
CA PHE A 102 5.59 21.09 -6.29
C PHE A 102 4.06 21.06 -6.20
N THR A 103 3.51 21.07 -4.99
CA THR A 103 2.06 21.12 -4.78
C THR A 103 1.48 22.48 -5.19
N ALA A 104 2.17 23.59 -4.92
CA ALA A 104 1.74 24.92 -5.31
C ALA A 104 1.81 25.13 -6.84
N VAL A 105 2.84 24.61 -7.50
CA VAL A 105 3.06 24.79 -8.95
C VAL A 105 2.22 23.82 -9.80
N ALA A 106 2.24 22.53 -9.46
CA ALA A 106 1.64 21.46 -10.28
C ALA A 106 0.40 20.82 -9.64
N GLY A 107 -0.09 21.35 -8.53
CA GLY A 107 -1.28 20.84 -7.83
C GLY A 107 -1.06 19.47 -7.21
N ARG A 108 -1.98 18.53 -7.47
CA ARG A 108 -2.00 17.18 -6.84
C ARG A 108 -1.02 16.18 -7.48
N LEU A 109 0.14 16.62 -7.96
CA LEU A 109 1.11 15.73 -8.61
C LEU A 109 1.63 14.67 -7.64
N TRP A 110 2.08 15.07 -6.44
CA TRP A 110 2.54 14.12 -5.42
C TRP A 110 1.42 13.17 -4.99
N CYS A 111 0.30 13.75 -4.55
CA CYS A 111 -0.85 12.99 -4.05
C CYS A 111 -1.44 12.05 -5.12
N GLY A 112 -1.34 12.38 -6.41
CA GLY A 112 -1.92 11.58 -7.50
C GLY A 112 -0.99 10.53 -8.13
N TYR A 113 0.33 10.61 -7.88
CA TYR A 113 1.31 9.75 -8.56
C TYR A 113 2.28 9.02 -7.61
N ALA A 114 2.70 9.64 -6.52
CA ALA A 114 3.78 9.11 -5.65
C ALA A 114 3.36 8.86 -4.20
N CYS A 115 2.21 9.39 -3.76
CA CYS A 115 1.73 9.16 -2.40
C CYS A 115 1.59 7.66 -2.10
N PRO A 116 2.14 7.15 -0.98
CA PRO A 116 2.08 5.72 -0.65
C PRO A 116 0.65 5.16 -0.68
N GLN A 117 -0.31 5.91 -0.15
CA GLN A 117 -1.73 5.51 -0.16
C GLN A 117 -2.23 5.27 -1.59
N THR A 118 -1.88 6.14 -2.53
CA THR A 118 -2.30 6.03 -3.93
C THR A 118 -1.57 4.90 -4.64
N VAL A 119 -0.26 4.76 -4.42
CA VAL A 119 0.56 3.69 -5.00
C VAL A 119 0.00 2.32 -4.61
N TYR A 120 -0.17 2.06 -3.31
CA TYR A 120 -0.69 0.77 -2.83
C TYR A 120 -2.14 0.55 -3.25
N THR A 121 -3.01 1.58 -3.19
CA THR A 121 -4.39 1.44 -3.65
C THR A 121 -4.46 1.06 -5.14
N GLU A 122 -3.63 1.67 -5.99
CA GLU A 122 -3.57 1.33 -7.42
C GLU A 122 -3.08 -0.11 -7.63
N ILE A 123 -2.10 -0.58 -6.86
CA ILE A 123 -1.64 -1.98 -6.91
C ILE A 123 -2.76 -2.94 -6.45
N PHE A 124 -3.44 -2.67 -5.34
CA PHE A 124 -4.53 -3.51 -4.85
C PHE A 124 -5.70 -3.58 -5.82
N LEU A 125 -6.08 -2.44 -6.43
CA LEU A 125 -7.09 -2.39 -7.47
C LEU A 125 -6.64 -3.07 -8.76
N TRP A 126 -5.35 -3.03 -9.09
CA TRP A 126 -4.79 -3.77 -10.22
C TRP A 126 -4.87 -5.28 -10.02
N ILE A 127 -4.52 -5.76 -8.83
CA ILE A 127 -4.69 -7.16 -8.43
C ILE A 127 -6.17 -7.56 -8.53
N GLU A 128 -7.08 -6.74 -8.00
CA GLU A 128 -8.52 -7.03 -8.06
C GLU A 128 -9.04 -7.07 -9.50
N ARG A 129 -8.58 -6.17 -10.37
CA ARG A 129 -8.94 -6.20 -11.80
C ARG A 129 -8.39 -7.44 -12.50
N HIS A 130 -7.21 -7.91 -12.11
CA HIS A 130 -6.60 -9.09 -12.74
C HIS A 130 -7.26 -10.40 -12.30
N THR A 131 -7.77 -10.48 -11.07
CA THR A 131 -8.44 -11.68 -10.53
C THR A 131 -9.94 -11.70 -10.80
N GLU A 132 -10.65 -10.59 -10.60
CA GLU A 132 -12.12 -10.50 -10.73
C GLU A 132 -12.57 -9.87 -12.06
N GLY A 133 -11.67 -9.24 -12.82
CA GLY A 133 -11.96 -8.64 -14.13
C GLY A 133 -12.42 -7.17 -14.08
N ASP A 134 -12.94 -6.70 -15.21
CA ASP A 134 -13.44 -5.33 -15.36
C ASP A 134 -14.67 -5.03 -14.49
N ARG A 135 -15.06 -3.75 -14.42
CA ARG A 135 -16.19 -3.28 -13.60
C ARG A 135 -17.47 -4.12 -13.78
N SER A 136 -17.87 -4.42 -15.01
CA SER A 136 -19.09 -5.20 -15.29
C SER A 136 -18.95 -6.66 -14.85
N ALA A 137 -17.77 -7.26 -15.00
CA ALA A 137 -17.48 -8.62 -14.53
C ALA A 137 -17.58 -8.70 -13.01
N ARG A 138 -17.03 -7.72 -12.29
CA ARG A 138 -17.11 -7.63 -10.82
C ARG A 138 -18.55 -7.49 -10.31
N ILE A 139 -19.35 -6.61 -10.91
CA ILE A 139 -20.77 -6.45 -10.55
C ILE A 139 -21.53 -7.76 -10.76
N ARG A 140 -21.30 -8.45 -11.89
CA ARG A 140 -21.92 -9.76 -12.18
C ARG A 140 -21.45 -10.84 -11.20
N LEU A 141 -20.17 -10.88 -10.88
CA LEU A 141 -19.58 -11.86 -9.96
C LEU A 141 -20.13 -11.68 -8.54
N ASP A 142 -20.33 -10.44 -8.10
CA ASP A 142 -20.89 -10.13 -6.79
C ASP A 142 -22.38 -10.50 -6.71
N ALA A 143 -23.15 -10.30 -7.77
CA ALA A 143 -24.56 -10.70 -7.87
C ALA A 143 -24.79 -12.21 -8.06
N ALA A 144 -23.79 -12.96 -8.54
CA ALA A 144 -23.89 -14.40 -8.76
C ALA A 144 -23.91 -15.20 -7.44
N PRO A 145 -24.57 -16.38 -7.39
CA PRO A 145 -24.50 -17.26 -6.24
C PRO A 145 -23.07 -17.75 -5.95
N TRP A 146 -22.83 -18.24 -4.74
CA TRP A 146 -21.53 -18.82 -4.38
C TRP A 146 -21.24 -20.05 -5.25
N SER A 147 -20.24 -19.92 -6.13
CA SER A 147 -19.72 -20.98 -6.98
C SER A 147 -18.23 -21.20 -6.73
N PRO A 148 -17.67 -22.37 -7.09
CA PRO A 148 -16.22 -22.61 -6.97
C PRO A 148 -15.37 -21.57 -7.72
N ASP A 149 -15.82 -21.10 -8.89
CA ASP A 149 -15.16 -20.02 -9.64
C ASP A 149 -15.17 -18.69 -8.87
N LYS A 150 -16.29 -18.34 -8.23
CA LYS A 150 -16.38 -17.15 -7.37
C LYS A 150 -15.44 -17.25 -6.18
N LEU A 151 -15.38 -18.41 -5.52
CA LEU A 151 -14.48 -18.63 -4.39
C LEU A 151 -13.02 -18.56 -4.82
N LEU A 152 -12.65 -19.12 -5.98
CA LEU A 152 -11.29 -19.06 -6.49
C LEU A 152 -10.87 -17.63 -6.84
N ARG A 153 -11.73 -16.84 -7.51
CA ARG A 153 -11.44 -15.45 -7.86
C ARG A 153 -11.31 -14.56 -6.63
N LYS A 154 -12.28 -14.64 -5.71
CA LYS A 154 -12.29 -13.89 -4.44
C LYS A 154 -11.12 -14.30 -3.56
N GLY A 155 -10.91 -15.60 -3.39
CA GLY A 155 -9.81 -16.18 -2.62
C GLY A 155 -8.46 -15.81 -3.19
N GLY A 156 -8.28 -15.91 -4.52
CA GLY A 156 -7.07 -15.49 -5.22
C GLY A 156 -6.76 -14.01 -5.02
N LYS A 157 -7.78 -13.13 -5.06
CA LYS A 157 -7.60 -11.71 -4.72
C LYS A 157 -7.08 -11.53 -3.29
N HIS A 158 -7.75 -12.13 -2.32
CA HIS A 158 -7.36 -11.98 -0.91
C HIS A 158 -5.98 -12.57 -0.65
N LEU A 159 -5.64 -13.71 -1.27
CA LEU A 159 -4.32 -14.31 -1.19
C LEU A 159 -3.25 -13.36 -1.73
N LEU A 160 -3.44 -12.80 -2.93
CA LEU A 160 -2.51 -11.83 -3.50
C LEU A 160 -2.39 -10.55 -2.65
N TRP A 161 -3.48 -10.08 -2.05
CA TRP A 161 -3.45 -8.94 -1.13
C TRP A 161 -2.64 -9.24 0.14
N MET A 162 -2.81 -10.43 0.71
CA MET A 162 -2.05 -10.86 1.88
C MET A 162 -0.56 -11.01 1.54
N LEU A 163 -0.22 -11.63 0.41
CA LEU A 163 1.16 -11.78 -0.04
C LEU A 163 1.85 -10.44 -0.26
N LEU A 164 1.18 -9.50 -0.94
CA LEU A 164 1.70 -8.15 -1.14
C LEU A 164 1.92 -7.42 0.18
N SER A 165 0.92 -7.48 1.08
CA SER A 165 1.00 -6.83 2.39
C SER A 165 2.12 -7.40 3.25
N LEU A 166 2.26 -8.74 3.27
CA LEU A 166 3.30 -9.43 4.00
C LEU A 166 4.69 -9.06 3.47
N TYR A 167 4.88 -9.08 2.15
CA TYR A 167 6.15 -8.70 1.52
C TYR A 167 6.51 -7.22 1.76
N THR A 168 5.50 -6.34 1.72
CA THR A 168 5.67 -4.92 2.03
C THR A 168 6.09 -4.72 3.49
N GLY A 169 5.40 -5.38 4.43
CA GLY A 169 5.72 -5.33 5.85
C GLY A 169 7.12 -5.89 6.14
N PHE A 170 7.48 -7.01 5.53
CA PHE A 170 8.80 -7.61 5.65
C PHE A 170 9.91 -6.65 5.19
N THR A 171 9.72 -6.01 4.03
CA THR A 171 10.68 -5.02 3.52
C THR A 171 10.78 -3.83 4.46
N PHE A 172 9.65 -3.34 4.98
CA PHE A 172 9.62 -2.22 5.92
C PHE A 172 10.44 -2.52 7.18
N VAL A 173 10.26 -3.70 7.78
CA VAL A 173 11.08 -4.16 8.92
C VAL A 173 12.55 -4.27 8.53
N GLY A 174 12.84 -4.67 7.30
CA GLY A 174 14.20 -4.71 6.73
C GLY A 174 14.94 -3.37 6.67
N TYR A 175 14.27 -2.24 6.91
CA TYR A 175 14.94 -0.94 7.10
C TYR A 175 15.45 -0.72 8.53
N PHE A 176 14.94 -1.47 9.51
CA PHE A 176 15.31 -1.36 10.93
C PHE A 176 16.20 -2.52 11.38
N ILE A 177 15.94 -3.73 10.87
CA ILE A 177 16.76 -4.93 11.07
C ILE A 177 17.43 -5.26 9.74
N ALA A 178 18.71 -5.63 9.76
CA ALA A 178 19.45 -5.94 8.54
C ALA A 178 18.70 -7.00 7.71
N ILE A 179 18.35 -6.69 6.46
CA ILE A 179 17.36 -7.49 5.69
C ILE A 179 17.81 -8.93 5.45
N ARG A 180 19.12 -9.17 5.38
CA ARG A 180 19.70 -10.52 5.22
C ARG A 180 19.62 -11.34 6.50
N GLU A 181 19.78 -10.68 7.64
CA GLU A 181 19.60 -11.32 8.94
C GLU A 181 18.12 -11.62 9.16
N LEU A 182 17.25 -10.64 8.91
CA LEU A 182 15.80 -10.82 8.97
C LEU A 182 15.31 -11.96 8.06
N ALA A 183 15.84 -12.05 6.82
CA ALA A 183 15.53 -13.14 5.91
C ALA A 183 16.00 -14.51 6.46
N GLY A 184 17.17 -14.56 7.09
CA GLY A 184 17.67 -15.77 7.76
C GLY A 184 16.80 -16.19 8.94
N GLN A 185 16.43 -15.25 9.81
CA GLN A 185 15.55 -15.48 10.97
C GLN A 185 14.16 -15.94 10.54
N ALA A 186 13.57 -15.29 9.53
CA ALA A 186 12.27 -15.65 8.97
C ALA A 186 12.30 -17.05 8.34
N ALA A 187 13.37 -17.40 7.61
CA ALA A 187 13.55 -18.74 7.05
C ALA A 187 13.71 -19.82 8.13
N ALA A 188 14.35 -19.48 9.26
CA ALA A 188 14.51 -20.35 10.41
C ALA A 188 13.27 -20.43 11.31
N LEU A 189 12.21 -19.65 11.03
CA LEU A 189 11.06 -19.42 11.92
C LEU A 189 11.47 -19.00 13.34
N ALA A 190 12.65 -18.40 13.47
CA ALA A 190 13.26 -17.94 14.72
C ALA A 190 13.25 -16.41 14.76
N LEU A 191 12.04 -15.84 14.67
CA LEU A 191 11.84 -14.40 14.80
C LEU A 191 12.07 -14.03 16.28
N THR A 192 13.27 -13.54 16.58
CA THR A 192 13.59 -13.04 17.92
C THR A 192 12.81 -11.75 18.19
N PRO A 193 12.30 -11.56 19.42
CA PRO A 193 11.81 -10.25 19.85
C PRO A 193 12.94 -9.22 19.72
N TRP A 194 12.54 -8.02 19.30
CA TRP A 194 13.34 -6.80 19.28
C TRP A 194 13.93 -6.51 20.66
#